data_AF-S8D0T5-F1
#
_entry.id   AF-S8D0T5-F1
#
_cell.length_a   1.000
_cell.length_b   1.000
_cell.length_c   1.000
_cell.angle_alpha   90.00
_cell.angle_beta   90.00
_cell.angle_gamma   90.00
#
_symmetry.space_group_name_H-M   'P 1'
#
loop_
_entity.id
_entity.type
_entity.pdbx_description
1 polymer ?
#
loop_
_entity_poly.entity_id
_entity_poly.type
_entity_poly.pdbx_seq_one_letter_code
_entity_poly.pdbx_strand_id
1 'polypeptide(L)'
;RQQFRLFYSFIKIKALRKIILKSFKKKDSVNAFVYFLESRIDVLLFRLNFFSSIREARQKILHGNVLVNNKVIKHFSYNLGEGDCLTFKKE
;
A
#
# COMPACT_ATOMS: atom_id res chain seq x y z
N ARG A 1 18.83 -0.60 -6.70
CA ARG A 1 17.62 -0.82 -7.57
C ARG A 1 16.84 -2.09 -7.22
N GLN A 2 17.48 -3.26 -7.11
CA GLN A 2 16.79 -4.52 -6.72
C GLN A 2 16.22 -4.47 -5.31
N GLN A 3 16.99 -4.00 -4.33
CA GLN A 3 16.55 -3.87 -2.92
C GLN A 3 15.26 -3.04 -2.81
N PHE A 4 15.19 -1.87 -3.44
CA PHE A 4 13.97 -1.04 -3.45
C PHE A 4 12.74 -1.78 -4.00
N ARG A 5 12.92 -2.55 -5.08
CA ARG A 5 11.83 -3.37 -5.63
C ARG A 5 11.41 -4.47 -4.66
N LEU A 6 12.33 -5.05 -3.92
CA LEU A 6 12.00 -6.06 -2.91
C LEU A 6 11.23 -5.42 -1.74
N PHE A 7 11.72 -4.29 -1.23
CA PHE A 7 11.10 -3.56 -0.11
C PHE A 7 9.66 -3.14 -0.39
N TYR A 8 9.38 -2.60 -1.59
CA TYR A 8 8.03 -2.13 -1.94
C TYR A 8 7.28 -3.09 -2.87
N SER A 9 7.67 -4.38 -2.92
CA SER A 9 6.91 -5.43 -3.61
C SER A 9 6.71 -5.20 -5.12
N PHE A 10 7.81 -5.04 -5.83
CA PHE A 10 7.91 -5.01 -7.30
C PHE A 10 6.93 -4.04 -7.98
N ILE A 11 6.84 -2.81 -7.48
CA ILE A 11 6.04 -1.75 -8.12
C ILE A 11 6.50 -1.57 -9.58
N LYS A 12 5.53 -1.58 -10.51
CA LYS A 12 5.78 -1.31 -11.93
C LYS A 12 6.32 0.12 -12.10
N ILE A 13 7.30 0.31 -12.97
CA ILE A 13 7.92 1.63 -13.24
C ILE A 13 6.87 2.69 -13.62
N LYS A 14 5.84 2.32 -14.40
CA LYS A 14 4.73 3.22 -14.76
C LYS A 14 3.97 3.72 -13.52
N ALA A 15 3.71 2.85 -12.54
CA ALA A 15 3.04 3.23 -11.30
C ALA A 15 3.95 4.09 -10.41
N LEU A 16 5.24 3.74 -10.32
CA LEU A 16 6.22 4.55 -9.58
C LEU A 16 6.32 5.97 -10.14
N ARG A 17 6.38 6.12 -11.48
CA ARG A 17 6.36 7.44 -12.14
C ARG A 17 5.12 8.25 -11.75
N LYS A 18 3.94 7.63 -11.69
CA LYS A 18 2.71 8.32 -11.25
C LYS A 18 2.82 8.80 -9.80
N ILE A 19 3.38 8.00 -8.90
CA ILE A 19 3.60 8.38 -7.49
C ILE A 19 4.55 9.57 -7.40
N ILE A 20 5.68 9.51 -8.11
CA ILE A 20 6.67 10.60 -8.16
C ILE A 20 6.01 11.90 -8.64
N LEU A 21 5.30 11.85 -9.77
CA LEU A 21 4.59 13.01 -10.33
C LEU A 21 3.51 13.56 -9.38
N LYS A 22 2.81 12.69 -8.64
CA LYS A 22 1.83 13.10 -7.62
C LYS A 22 2.52 13.79 -6.43
N SER A 23 3.72 13.35 -6.07
CA SER A 23 4.48 13.85 -4.92
C SER A 23 5.06 15.24 -5.19
N PHE A 24 5.54 15.49 -6.41
CA PHE A 24 6.03 16.81 -6.82
C PHE A 24 4.98 17.92 -6.79
N LYS A 25 3.69 17.57 -6.78
CA LYS A 25 2.60 18.56 -6.64
C LYS A 25 2.40 19.05 -5.20
N LYS A 26 3.09 18.45 -4.22
CA LYS A 26 3.04 18.84 -2.81
C LYS A 26 4.24 19.72 -2.47
N LYS A 27 4.07 20.64 -1.51
CA LYS A 27 5.17 21.51 -1.01
C LYS A 27 6.38 20.66 -0.61
N ASP A 28 6.15 19.64 0.22
CA ASP A 28 7.20 18.72 0.65
C ASP A 28 7.20 17.46 -0.23
N SER A 29 7.86 17.55 -1.37
CA SER A 29 7.86 16.49 -2.39
C SER A 29 8.44 15.16 -1.90
N VAL A 30 9.51 15.19 -1.11
CA VAL A 30 10.16 13.98 -0.56
C VAL A 30 9.27 13.30 0.46
N ASN A 31 8.74 14.04 1.42
CA ASN A 31 7.84 13.50 2.45
C ASN A 31 6.57 12.94 1.82
N ALA A 32 5.99 13.64 0.83
CA ALA A 32 4.84 13.16 0.10
C ALA A 32 5.13 11.86 -0.67
N PHE A 33 6.33 11.72 -1.25
CA PHE A 33 6.74 10.51 -1.96
C PHE A 33 6.83 9.30 -1.03
N VAL A 34 7.48 9.48 0.12
CA VAL A 34 7.58 8.43 1.14
C VAL A 34 6.19 8.09 1.68
N TYR A 35 5.37 9.10 1.98
CA TYR A 35 3.99 8.92 2.42
C TYR A 35 3.17 8.09 1.43
N PHE A 36 3.21 8.38 0.12
CA PHE A 36 2.47 7.61 -0.86
C PHE A 36 3.00 6.18 -1.07
N LEU A 37 4.24 5.88 -0.69
CA LEU A 37 4.77 4.52 -0.72
C LEU A 37 4.38 3.74 0.53
N GLU A 38 4.54 4.32 1.72
CA GLU A 38 4.29 3.66 2.99
C GLU A 38 2.78 3.57 3.32
N SER A 39 1.94 4.50 2.86
CA SER A 39 0.47 4.45 3.04
C SER A 39 -0.23 3.39 2.19
N ARG A 40 0.48 2.68 1.31
CA ARG A 40 -0.14 1.62 0.50
C ARG A 40 -0.57 0.47 1.40
N ILE A 41 -1.79 -0.01 1.24
CA ILE A 41 -2.36 -1.06 2.09
C ILE A 41 -1.50 -2.34 2.11
N ASP A 42 -0.91 -2.74 0.99
CA ASP A 42 -0.03 -3.92 0.94
C ASP A 42 1.28 -3.76 1.73
N VAL A 43 1.85 -2.55 1.70
CA VAL A 43 3.06 -2.20 2.47
C VAL A 43 2.69 -2.07 3.94
N LEU A 44 1.64 -1.31 4.25
CA LEU A 44 1.22 -1.01 5.61
C LEU A 44 0.85 -2.28 6.39
N LEU A 45 0.11 -3.22 5.77
CA LEU A 45 -0.22 -4.50 6.39
C LEU A 45 1.02 -5.35 6.70
N PHE A 46 2.03 -5.31 5.83
CA PHE A 46 3.31 -5.97 6.07
C PHE A 46 4.12 -5.26 7.16
N ARG A 47 4.16 -3.92 7.17
CA ARG A 47 4.84 -3.12 8.20
C ARG A 47 4.26 -3.34 9.59
N LEU A 48 2.95 -3.53 9.69
CA LEU A 48 2.26 -3.83 10.93
C LEU A 48 2.34 -5.31 11.34
N ASN A 49 3.08 -6.14 10.61
CA ASN A 49 3.23 -7.58 10.86
C ASN A 49 1.90 -8.36 10.88
N PHE A 50 0.86 -7.88 10.18
CA PHE A 50 -0.39 -8.66 10.02
C PHE A 50 -0.21 -9.86 9.09
N PHE A 51 0.79 -9.82 8.20
CA PHE A 51 1.12 -10.91 7.28
C PHE A 51 2.63 -11.14 7.28
N SER A 52 3.03 -12.39 7.05
CA SER A 52 4.43 -12.79 7.02
C SER A 52 5.18 -12.26 5.79
N SER A 53 4.45 -11.96 4.71
CA SER A 53 5.03 -11.44 3.48
C SER A 53 4.10 -10.46 2.75
N ILE A 54 4.68 -9.57 1.96
CA ILE A 54 3.89 -8.64 1.13
C ILE A 54 3.06 -9.39 0.08
N ARG A 55 3.52 -10.57 -0.37
CA ARG A 55 2.77 -11.41 -1.33
C ARG A 55 1.51 -11.97 -0.69
N GLU A 56 1.61 -12.45 0.54
CA GLU A 56 0.48 -12.94 1.33
C GLU A 56 -0.54 -11.82 1.59
N ALA A 57 -0.07 -10.64 2.03
CA ALA A 57 -0.93 -9.47 2.20
C ALA A 57 -1.71 -9.15 0.91
N ARG A 58 -1.02 -9.12 -0.25
CA ARG A 58 -1.65 -8.89 -1.55
C ARG A 58 -2.68 -9.95 -1.90
N GLN A 59 -2.40 -11.22 -1.62
CA GLN A 59 -3.31 -12.30 -1.88
C GLN A 59 -4.61 -12.13 -1.07
N LYS A 60 -4.50 -11.88 0.24
CA LYS A 60 -5.66 -11.65 1.12
C LYS A 60 -6.46 -10.39 0.73
N ILE A 61 -5.79 -9.32 0.27
CA ILE A 61 -6.47 -8.14 -0.30
C ILE A 61 -7.23 -8.51 -1.57
N LEU A 62 -6.60 -9.22 -2.53
CA LEU A 62 -7.24 -9.61 -3.80
C LEU A 62 -8.45 -10.53 -3.59
N HIS A 63 -8.39 -11.43 -2.62
CA HIS A 63 -9.53 -12.28 -2.23
C HIS A 63 -10.65 -11.49 -1.52
N GLY A 64 -10.39 -10.25 -1.09
CA GLY A 64 -11.39 -9.40 -0.44
C GLY A 64 -11.58 -9.71 1.05
N ASN A 65 -10.55 -10.24 1.70
CA ASN A 65 -10.55 -10.51 3.14
C ASN A 65 -10.22 -9.25 3.96
N VAL A 66 -9.62 -8.25 3.32
CA VAL A 66 -9.30 -6.96 3.94
C VAL A 66 -10.37 -5.93 3.56
N LEU A 67 -10.91 -5.25 4.56
CA LEU A 67 -11.83 -4.14 4.38
C LEU A 67 -11.24 -2.85 4.95
N VAL A 68 -11.55 -1.74 4.29
CA VAL A 68 -11.24 -0.39 4.77
C VAL A 68 -12.57 0.33 4.93
N ASN A 69 -12.82 0.88 6.11
CA ASN A 69 -14.08 1.57 6.44
C ASN A 69 -15.32 0.71 6.07
N ASN A 70 -15.29 -0.57 6.46
CA ASN A 70 -16.31 -1.59 6.18
C ASN A 70 -16.55 -1.91 4.69
N LYS A 71 -15.71 -1.42 3.77
CA LYS A 71 -15.79 -1.72 2.33
C LYS A 71 -14.69 -2.68 1.92
N VAL A 72 -15.06 -3.71 1.15
CA VAL A 72 -14.09 -4.68 0.61
C VAL A 72 -13.23 -4.00 -0.45
N ILE A 73 -11.91 -3.95 -0.23
CA ILE A 73 -10.96 -3.41 -1.19
C ILE A 73 -10.22 -4.56 -1.85
N LYS A 74 -10.34 -4.67 -3.19
CA LYS A 74 -9.58 -5.64 -4.01
C LYS A 74 -8.31 -5.05 -4.64
N HIS A 75 -7.99 -3.80 -4.33
CA HIS A 75 -6.84 -3.08 -4.88
C HIS A 75 -5.71 -2.96 -3.85
N PHE A 76 -4.67 -3.76 -4.00
CA PHE A 76 -3.50 -3.74 -3.11
C PHE A 76 -2.69 -2.43 -3.16
N SER A 77 -2.84 -1.63 -4.21
CA SER A 77 -2.18 -0.32 -4.34
C SER A 77 -3.02 0.83 -3.79
N TYR A 78 -4.07 0.53 -3.02
CA TYR A 78 -4.88 1.56 -2.36
C TYR A 78 -4.04 2.29 -1.31
N ASN A 79 -4.07 3.62 -1.33
CA ASN A 79 -3.42 4.47 -0.33
C ASN A 79 -4.41 4.77 0.79
N LEU A 80 -4.07 4.35 2.00
CA LEU A 80 -4.83 4.65 3.21
C LEU A 80 -4.63 6.11 3.61
N GLY A 81 -5.71 6.75 4.02
CA GLY A 81 -5.71 8.06 4.64
C GLY A 81 -5.60 7.97 6.17
N GLU A 82 -5.35 9.11 6.79
CA GLU A 82 -5.45 9.23 8.24
C GLU A 82 -6.91 9.01 8.68
N GLY A 83 -7.12 8.22 9.74
CA GLY A 83 -8.45 7.88 10.24
C GLY A 83 -9.13 6.70 9.53
N ASP A 84 -8.52 6.11 8.50
CA ASP A 84 -9.06 4.90 7.88
C ASP A 84 -9.02 3.70 8.85
N CYS A 85 -10.15 3.00 9.00
CA CYS A 85 -10.26 1.80 9.83
C CYS A 85 -10.06 0.53 9.00
N LEU A 86 -9.04 -0.26 9.34
CA LEU A 86 -8.79 -1.58 8.75
C LEU A 86 -9.54 -2.66 9.52
N THR A 87 -10.27 -3.50 8.80
CA THR A 87 -10.95 -4.68 9.36
C THR A 87 -10.69 -5.89 8.48
N PHE A 88 -10.75 -7.08 9.09
CA PHE A 88 -10.57 -8.34 8.39
C PHE A 88 -11.86 -9.15 8.47
N LYS A 89 -12.25 -9.78 7.36
CA LYS A 89 -13.29 -10.81 7.42
C LYS A 89 -12.77 -11.94 8.30
N LYS A 90 -13.55 -12.32 9.30
CA LYS A 90 -13.33 -13.58 10.01
C LYS A 90 -13.55 -14.71 9.01
N GLU A 91 -12.61 -15.64 8.97
CA GLU A 91 -12.80 -16.95 8.35
C GLU A 91 -13.87 -17.73 9.13
#